data_AF-A0A9P1M8Y2-F1
#
_entry.id   AF-A0A9P1M8Y2-F1
#
_cell.length_a   1.000
_cell.length_b   1.000
_cell.length_c   1.000
_cell.angle_alpha   90.00
_cell.angle_beta   90.00
_cell.angle_gamma   90.00
#
_symmetry.space_group_name_H-M   'P 1'
#
loop_
_entity.id
_entity.type
_entity.pdbx_description
1 polymer ?
#
loop_
_entity_poly.entity_id
_entity_poly.type
_entity_poly.pdbx_seq_one_letter_code
_entity_poly.pdbx_strand_id
1 'polypeptide(L)'
;MSTLFVFRLVWGLTRHWSQAADTFDNDSALSILYINKAYKPSALEPGGWFEMQDIVIPYRSDDGTLEPDSPLGRLGGLFRDASHALKRPMDVAVQYRGMMGKAGFTNLVEREFKWPLNTWPKDRRYKEIGAWTFQNYNLGLEGLTLALFTRALNWTSEETLAYCAERRLVVYGQKPEK
;
A
#
# COMPACT_ATOMS: atom_id res chain seq x y z
N MET A 1 -18.69 8.57 -5.38
CA MET A 1 -18.14 7.22 -5.44
C MET A 1 -16.76 7.33 -6.00
N SER A 2 -15.77 7.41 -5.12
CA SER A 2 -14.37 7.42 -5.50
C SER A 2 -13.72 6.34 -4.65
N THR A 3 -13.51 5.17 -5.24
CA THR A 3 -12.65 4.17 -4.61
C THR A 3 -11.23 4.70 -4.69
N LEU A 4 -10.61 4.87 -3.52
CA LEU A 4 -9.31 5.46 -3.35
C LEU A 4 -8.31 4.37 -2.94
N PHE A 5 -7.21 4.31 -3.67
CA PHE A 5 -5.94 3.99 -3.03
C PHE A 5 -5.62 5.19 -2.13
N VAL A 6 -5.22 4.91 -0.89
CA VAL A 6 -4.56 5.93 -0.08
C VAL A 6 -3.07 5.72 -0.26
N PHE A 7 -2.41 6.78 -0.67
CA PHE A 7 -0.97 6.78 -0.83
C PHE A 7 -0.37 7.53 0.35
N ARG A 8 0.58 6.94 1.06
CA ARG A 8 1.10 7.48 2.30
C ARG A 8 2.57 7.80 2.17
N LEU A 9 2.93 9.02 2.56
CA LEU A 9 4.29 9.50 2.67
C LEU A 9 4.65 9.69 4.13
N VAL A 10 5.81 9.16 4.54
CA VAL A 10 6.40 9.45 5.83
C VAL A 10 7.84 9.93 5.63
N TRP A 11 8.13 11.11 6.17
CA TRP A 11 9.44 11.75 6.13
C TRP A 11 10.05 11.74 7.53
N GLY A 12 11.36 11.57 7.65
CA GLY A 12 12.08 11.71 8.91
C GLY A 12 13.49 12.25 8.74
N LEU A 13 13.91 13.11 9.68
CA LEU A 13 15.23 13.72 9.77
C LEU A 13 16.15 12.92 10.69
N THR A 14 17.40 12.69 10.29
CA THR A 14 18.43 12.12 11.18
C THR A 14 18.89 13.14 12.25
N ARG A 15 19.16 12.68 13.48
CA ARG A 15 19.73 13.52 14.55
C ARG A 15 21.24 13.73 14.37
N HIS A 16 21.79 14.75 15.03
CA HIS A 16 23.23 14.80 15.36
C HIS A 16 23.60 13.60 16.24
N TRP A 17 24.68 12.90 15.89
CA TRP A 17 25.04 11.59 16.42
C TRP A 17 25.26 11.59 17.94
N SER A 18 24.34 11.00 18.69
CA SER A 18 24.61 10.47 20.05
C SER A 18 23.56 9.42 20.43
N GLN A 19 23.97 8.14 20.39
CA GLN A 19 23.31 6.90 20.85
C GLN A 19 22.82 5.93 19.76
N ALA A 20 23.20 4.67 19.95
CA ALA A 20 22.82 3.51 19.15
C ALA A 20 21.43 2.99 19.58
N ALA A 21 20.60 2.60 18.61
CA ALA A 21 19.29 2.01 18.86
C ALA A 21 19.35 0.48 18.78
N ASP A 22 18.71 -0.18 19.74
CA ASP A 22 18.55 -1.64 19.83
C ASP A 22 17.62 -2.20 18.74
N THR A 23 17.95 -3.36 18.19
CA THR A 23 17.19 -4.06 17.13
C THR A 23 16.09 -4.97 17.69
N PHE A 24 14.91 -5.03 17.04
CA PHE A 24 13.71 -5.78 17.49
C PHE A 24 13.07 -6.70 16.42
N ASP A 25 12.17 -7.58 16.90
CA ASP A 25 11.56 -8.78 16.29
C ASP A 25 10.51 -8.61 15.14
N ASN A 26 10.87 -9.28 14.04
CA ASN A 26 10.21 -10.18 13.06
C ASN A 26 8.77 -10.20 12.47
N ASP A 27 7.83 -9.29 12.71
CA ASP A 27 6.53 -9.32 11.94
C ASP A 27 6.33 -8.14 10.96
N SER A 28 7.32 -7.24 10.85
CA SER A 28 7.39 -6.18 9.83
C SER A 28 8.80 -6.10 9.23
N ALA A 29 9.45 -7.26 9.16
CA ALA A 29 10.89 -7.40 9.12
C ALA A 29 11.55 -6.58 8.00
N LEU A 30 10.93 -6.49 6.82
CA LEU A 30 11.54 -5.75 5.70
C LEU A 30 11.48 -4.23 5.90
N SER A 31 10.32 -3.65 6.18
CA SER A 31 10.20 -2.19 6.36
C SER A 31 11.05 -1.71 7.54
N ILE A 32 11.03 -2.44 8.66
CA ILE A 32 11.90 -2.16 9.81
C ILE A 32 13.37 -2.30 9.43
N LEU A 33 13.76 -3.35 8.69
CA LEU A 33 15.12 -3.52 8.21
C LEU A 33 15.57 -2.36 7.32
N TYR A 34 14.73 -1.90 6.40
CA TYR A 34 15.04 -0.77 5.52
C TYR A 34 15.16 0.54 6.30
N ILE A 35 14.25 0.81 7.22
CA ILE A 35 14.30 1.98 8.12
C ILE A 35 15.59 1.96 8.94
N ASN A 36 15.91 0.83 9.57
CA ASN A 36 17.12 0.68 10.39
C ASN A 36 18.39 0.81 9.56
N LYS A 37 18.40 0.28 8.33
CA LYS A 37 19.52 0.48 7.38
C LYS A 37 19.66 1.95 7.00
N ALA A 38 18.56 2.65 6.74
CA ALA A 38 18.57 4.06 6.38
C ALA A 38 19.05 4.96 7.53
N TYR A 39 18.79 4.58 8.79
CA TYR A 39 19.25 5.34 9.95
C TYR A 39 20.76 5.19 10.24
N LYS A 40 21.45 4.23 9.61
CA LYS A 40 22.89 4.02 9.86
C LYS A 40 23.71 5.23 9.41
N PRO A 41 24.83 5.54 10.09
CA PRO A 41 25.74 6.62 9.70
C PRO A 41 26.29 6.52 8.27
N SER A 42 26.39 5.31 7.73
CA SER A 42 26.86 5.09 6.37
C SER A 42 25.81 5.34 5.29
N ALA A 43 24.54 5.58 5.67
CA ALA A 43 23.42 5.68 4.73
C ALA A 43 22.94 7.13 4.56
N LEU A 44 22.91 7.92 5.63
CA LEU A 44 22.47 9.31 5.61
C LEU A 44 23.43 10.19 6.40
N GLU A 45 23.74 11.35 5.84
CA GLU A 45 24.45 12.43 6.53
C GLU A 45 23.62 12.96 7.72
N PRO A 46 24.26 13.60 8.72
CA PRO A 46 23.54 14.35 9.74
C PRO A 46 22.57 15.37 9.13
N GLY A 47 21.30 15.33 9.53
CA GLY A 47 20.27 16.19 8.96
C GLY A 47 19.75 15.75 7.59
N GLY A 48 20.12 14.54 7.13
CA GLY A 48 19.52 13.91 5.96
C GLY A 48 18.06 13.51 6.17
N TRP A 49 17.31 13.44 5.07
CA TRP A 49 15.91 13.03 5.06
C TRP A 49 15.76 11.62 4.51
N PHE A 50 14.92 10.82 5.15
CA PHE A 50 14.44 9.54 4.64
C PHE A 50 12.95 9.64 4.34
N GLU A 51 12.54 9.19 3.17
CA GLU A 51 11.14 9.15 2.74
C GLU A 51 10.71 7.70 2.47
N MET A 52 9.61 7.29 3.09
CA MET A 52 8.90 6.06 2.76
C MET A 52 7.58 6.39 2.09
N GLN A 53 7.33 5.75 0.96
CA GLN A 53 6.17 5.95 0.12
C GLN A 53 5.55 4.60 -0.23
N ASP A 54 4.26 4.43 0.08
CA ASP A 54 3.59 3.16 -0.18
C ASP A 54 2.07 3.30 -0.32
N ILE A 55 1.47 2.27 -0.91
CA ILE A 55 0.02 2.12 -0.98
C ILE A 55 -0.52 1.59 0.35
N VAL A 56 -1.73 2.00 0.69
CA VAL A 56 -2.45 1.46 1.85
C VAL A 56 -3.44 0.41 1.38
N ILE A 57 -3.25 -0.81 1.86
CA ILE A 57 -4.19 -1.93 1.75
C ILE A 57 -4.79 -2.19 3.14
N PRO A 58 -6.08 -2.57 3.25
CA PRO A 58 -7.10 -2.66 2.20
C PRO A 58 -7.47 -1.31 1.58
N TYR A 59 -8.07 -1.35 0.38
CA TYR A 59 -8.58 -0.16 -0.31
C TYR A 59 -9.60 0.59 0.54
N ARG A 60 -9.73 1.90 0.31
CA ARG A 60 -10.66 2.78 1.04
C ARG A 60 -11.53 3.56 0.07
N SER A 61 -12.58 4.20 0.58
CA SER A 61 -13.35 5.21 -0.16
C SER A 61 -13.51 6.44 0.74
N ASP A 62 -13.63 7.62 0.13
CA ASP A 62 -13.86 8.85 0.89
C ASP A 62 -15.33 9.09 1.26
N ASP A 63 -16.25 8.42 0.57
CA ASP A 63 -17.69 8.49 0.79
C ASP A 63 -18.28 7.24 1.45
N GLY A 64 -17.42 6.33 1.94
CA GLY A 64 -17.83 5.10 2.64
C GLY A 64 -18.46 4.03 1.75
N THR A 65 -18.56 4.26 0.44
CA THR A 65 -19.22 3.37 -0.52
C THR A 65 -18.48 2.05 -0.79
N LEU A 66 -17.25 1.92 -0.32
CA LEU A 66 -16.47 0.69 -0.44
C LEU A 66 -16.76 -0.23 0.76
N GLU A 67 -17.80 -1.04 0.62
CA GLU A 67 -18.13 -2.06 1.61
C GLU A 67 -17.10 -3.21 1.62
N PRO A 68 -16.84 -3.87 2.76
CA PRO A 68 -15.88 -4.97 2.85
C PRO A 68 -16.20 -6.16 1.93
N ASP A 69 -17.49 -6.40 1.67
CA ASP A 69 -17.97 -7.49 0.83
C ASP A 69 -18.07 -7.13 -0.66
N SER A 70 -17.90 -5.85 -1.00
CA SER A 70 -17.80 -5.39 -2.39
C SER A 70 -16.64 -6.08 -3.11
N PRO A 71 -16.64 -6.17 -4.45
CA PRO A 71 -15.58 -6.88 -5.16
C PRO A 71 -14.18 -6.29 -4.90
N LEU A 72 -14.05 -4.97 -4.74
CA LEU A 72 -12.78 -4.36 -4.37
C LEU A 72 -12.43 -4.55 -2.89
N GLY A 73 -13.43 -4.51 -1.99
CA GLY A 73 -13.25 -4.81 -0.57
C GLY A 73 -12.70 -6.24 -0.34
N ARG A 74 -13.32 -7.24 -0.98
CA ARG A 74 -12.88 -8.64 -0.92
C ARG A 74 -11.47 -8.82 -1.48
N LEU A 75 -11.15 -8.20 -2.61
CA LEU A 75 -9.81 -8.26 -3.19
C LEU A 75 -8.76 -7.71 -2.22
N GLY A 76 -9.02 -6.54 -1.61
CA GLY A 76 -8.13 -5.95 -0.61
C GLY A 76 -7.94 -6.83 0.63
N GLY A 77 -9.02 -7.47 1.10
CA GLY A 77 -8.96 -8.45 2.20
C GLY A 77 -8.10 -9.66 1.87
N LEU A 78 -8.29 -10.26 0.69
CA LEU A 78 -7.48 -11.41 0.25
C LEU A 78 -6.01 -11.05 0.04
N PHE A 79 -5.70 -9.86 -0.48
CA PHE A 79 -4.31 -9.38 -0.56
C PHE A 79 -3.67 -9.26 0.82
N ARG A 80 -4.39 -8.68 1.80
CA ARG A 80 -3.90 -8.65 3.18
C ARG A 80 -3.63 -10.07 3.68
N ASP A 81 -4.61 -10.96 3.63
CA ASP A 81 -4.49 -12.31 4.20
C ASP A 81 -3.38 -13.13 3.53
N ALA A 82 -3.29 -13.08 2.20
CA ALA A 82 -2.22 -13.73 1.44
C ALA A 82 -0.83 -13.16 1.79
N SER A 83 -0.72 -11.83 1.90
CA SER A 83 0.55 -11.17 2.22
C SER A 83 1.06 -11.52 3.63
N HIS A 84 0.15 -11.65 4.59
CA HIS A 84 0.46 -12.11 5.96
C HIS A 84 0.86 -13.58 5.97
N ALA A 85 0.15 -14.45 5.25
CA ALA A 85 0.52 -15.87 5.11
C ALA A 85 1.92 -16.05 4.49
N LEU A 86 2.32 -15.16 3.59
CA LEU A 86 3.68 -15.12 3.01
C LEU A 86 4.71 -14.37 3.86
N LYS A 87 4.35 -13.90 5.06
CA LYS A 87 5.20 -13.11 5.98
C LYS A 87 5.77 -11.85 5.32
N ARG A 88 4.99 -11.24 4.43
CA ARG A 88 5.31 -9.99 3.71
C ARG A 88 4.08 -9.07 3.71
N PRO A 89 3.64 -8.58 4.87
CA PRO A 89 2.40 -7.84 5.02
C PRO A 89 2.38 -6.56 4.15
N MET A 90 1.29 -6.35 3.42
CA MET A 90 1.07 -5.18 2.54
C MET A 90 0.33 -4.02 3.22
N ASP A 91 -0.07 -4.17 4.48
CA ASP A 91 -0.80 -3.18 5.28
C ASP A 91 0.11 -2.42 6.27
N VAL A 92 1.43 -2.55 6.14
CA VAL A 92 2.42 -1.95 7.05
C VAL A 92 2.59 -0.43 6.90
N ALA A 93 2.16 0.15 5.78
CA ALA A 93 2.34 1.58 5.49
C ALA A 93 1.79 2.50 6.58
N VAL A 94 0.71 2.07 7.25
CA VAL A 94 0.11 2.84 8.36
C VAL A 94 0.96 2.89 9.63
N GLN A 95 2.00 2.06 9.70
CA GLN A 95 2.89 1.93 10.85
C GLN A 95 4.23 2.63 10.63
N TYR A 96 4.54 3.09 9.41
CA TYR A 96 5.85 3.68 9.06
C TYR A 96 6.27 4.82 9.97
N ARG A 97 5.35 5.73 10.33
CA ARG A 97 5.65 6.82 11.27
C ARG A 97 6.13 6.29 12.63
N GLY A 98 5.45 5.28 13.17
CA GLY A 98 5.84 4.65 14.42
C GLY A 98 7.18 3.93 14.31
N MET A 99 7.40 3.20 13.22
CA MET A 99 8.65 2.47 12.95
C MET A 99 9.85 3.43 12.81
N MET A 100 9.70 4.52 12.06
CA MET A 100 10.76 5.53 11.88
C MET A 100 11.08 6.24 13.20
N GLY A 101 10.06 6.57 14.00
CA GLY A 101 10.27 7.15 15.33
C GLY A 101 11.03 6.22 16.27
N LYS A 102 10.69 4.92 16.27
CA LYS A 102 11.42 3.90 17.05
C LYS A 102 12.87 3.75 16.62
N ALA A 103 13.17 3.90 15.33
CA ALA A 103 14.54 3.84 14.82
C ALA A 103 15.40 5.07 15.16
N GLY A 104 14.77 6.19 15.59
CA GLY A 104 15.48 7.42 15.99
C GLY A 104 15.32 8.60 15.03
N PHE A 105 14.54 8.45 13.94
CA PHE A 105 14.21 9.58 13.09
C PHE A 105 13.37 10.61 13.84
N THR A 106 13.63 11.88 13.56
CA THR A 106 12.94 13.04 14.14
C THR A 106 12.20 13.82 13.07
N ASN A 107 11.45 14.86 13.45
CA ASN A 107 10.66 15.70 12.53
C ASN A 107 9.77 14.87 11.59
N LEU A 108 9.09 13.88 12.17
CA LEU A 108 8.29 12.93 11.41
C LEU A 108 7.07 13.60 10.79
N VAL A 109 7.05 13.72 9.46
CA VAL A 109 5.92 14.26 8.70
C VAL A 109 5.22 13.12 8.00
N GLU A 110 3.90 13.03 8.16
CA GLU A 110 3.07 12.06 7.49
C GLU A 110 2.05 12.76 6.60
N ARG A 111 1.86 12.27 5.38
CA ARG A 111 0.85 12.77 4.45
C ARG A 111 0.14 11.61 3.77
N GLU A 112 -1.18 11.68 3.76
CA GLU A 112 -2.04 10.76 3.00
C GLU A 112 -2.60 11.48 1.78
N PHE A 113 -2.55 10.81 0.62
CA PHE A 113 -3.05 11.33 -0.65
C PHE A 113 -4.19 10.46 -1.16
N LYS A 114 -5.22 11.14 -1.68
CA LYS A 114 -6.27 10.49 -2.46
C LYS A 114 -5.69 10.05 -3.80
N TRP A 115 -5.78 8.75 -4.09
CA TRP A 115 -5.27 8.16 -5.31
C TRP A 115 -6.36 7.30 -5.98
N PRO A 116 -7.18 7.88 -6.87
CA PRO A 116 -8.34 7.17 -7.42
C PRO A 116 -7.95 5.96 -8.27
N LEU A 117 -8.79 4.92 -8.25
CA LEU A 117 -8.66 3.74 -9.11
C LEU A 117 -9.26 3.90 -10.51
N ASN A 118 -10.09 4.92 -10.68
CA ASN A 118 -10.94 5.08 -11.85
C ASN A 118 -11.15 6.57 -12.18
N THR A 119 -11.80 6.81 -13.32
CA THR A 119 -12.03 8.15 -13.87
C THR A 119 -13.31 8.82 -13.33
N TRP A 120 -13.93 8.27 -12.28
CA TRP A 120 -15.17 8.81 -11.69
C TRP A 120 -15.04 10.14 -10.94
N PRO A 121 -13.88 10.53 -10.37
CA PRO A 121 -13.72 11.86 -9.78
C PRO A 121 -14.10 12.97 -10.77
N LYS A 122 -14.78 14.00 -10.27
CA LYS A 122 -15.18 15.18 -11.07
C LYS A 122 -13.99 16.06 -11.43
N ASP A 123 -13.06 16.20 -10.48
CA ASP A 123 -11.85 17.00 -10.64
C ASP A 123 -10.96 16.42 -11.75
N ARG A 124 -10.46 17.31 -12.63
CA ARG A 124 -9.69 16.91 -13.81
C ARG A 124 -8.39 16.19 -13.45
N ARG A 125 -7.67 16.66 -12.42
CA ARG A 125 -6.41 16.06 -11.96
C ARG A 125 -6.66 14.65 -11.42
N TYR A 126 -7.67 14.48 -10.57
CA TYR A 126 -7.99 13.17 -10.01
C TYR A 126 -8.52 12.19 -11.05
N LYS A 127 -9.23 12.68 -12.08
CA LYS A 127 -9.65 11.86 -13.22
C LYS A 127 -8.45 11.32 -14.02
N GLU A 128 -7.45 12.16 -14.26
CA GLU A 128 -6.21 11.77 -14.95
C GLU A 128 -5.40 10.75 -14.15
N ILE A 129 -5.19 11.01 -12.84
CA ILE A 129 -4.56 10.04 -11.93
C ILE A 129 -5.32 8.71 -11.94
N GLY A 130 -6.65 8.78 -11.90
CA GLY A 130 -7.52 7.60 -11.97
C GLY A 130 -7.33 6.79 -13.25
N ALA A 131 -7.19 7.45 -14.40
CA ALA A 131 -6.92 6.78 -15.66
C ALA A 131 -5.57 6.04 -15.66
N TRP A 132 -4.49 6.67 -15.16
CA TRP A 132 -3.18 6.03 -15.06
C TRP A 132 -3.16 4.89 -14.04
N THR A 133 -3.81 5.09 -12.89
CA THR A 133 -3.92 4.05 -11.86
C THR A 133 -4.69 2.85 -12.37
N PHE A 134 -5.76 3.08 -13.13
CA PHE A 134 -6.50 2.01 -13.78
C PHE A 134 -5.61 1.20 -14.73
N GLN A 135 -4.81 1.84 -15.57
CA GLN A 135 -3.89 1.13 -16.48
C GLN A 135 -2.88 0.29 -15.70
N ASN A 136 -2.26 0.86 -14.66
CA ASN A 136 -1.34 0.14 -13.78
C ASN A 136 -2.01 -1.06 -13.10
N TYR A 137 -3.23 -0.87 -12.59
CA TYR A 137 -4.01 -1.93 -11.96
C TYR A 137 -4.34 -3.04 -12.96
N ASN A 138 -4.81 -2.70 -14.16
CA ASN A 138 -5.22 -3.69 -15.16
C ASN A 138 -4.06 -4.57 -15.64
N LEU A 139 -2.87 -3.97 -15.78
CA LEU A 139 -1.63 -4.67 -16.15
C LEU A 139 -1.07 -5.51 -14.99
N GLY A 140 -1.13 -4.98 -13.75
CA GLY A 140 -0.52 -5.61 -12.58
C GLY A 140 -1.39 -6.65 -11.86
N LEU A 141 -2.71 -6.59 -12.04
CA LEU A 141 -3.67 -7.39 -11.26
C LEU A 141 -3.40 -8.89 -11.36
N GLU A 142 -3.26 -9.43 -12.57
CA GLU A 142 -3.05 -10.87 -12.76
C GLU A 142 -1.74 -11.34 -12.13
N GLY A 143 -0.63 -10.63 -12.37
CA GLY A 143 0.67 -11.02 -11.84
C GLY A 143 0.70 -11.04 -10.32
N LEU A 144 0.16 -10.00 -9.68
CA LEU A 144 0.08 -9.91 -8.22
C LEU A 144 -0.86 -10.98 -7.64
N THR A 145 -2.03 -11.15 -8.25
CA THR A 145 -3.04 -12.11 -7.75
C THR A 145 -2.57 -13.54 -7.92
N LEU A 146 -1.97 -13.91 -9.06
CA LEU A 146 -1.34 -15.22 -9.26
C LEU A 146 -0.26 -15.46 -8.22
N ALA A 147 0.66 -14.51 -8.01
CA ALA A 147 1.74 -14.67 -7.06
C ALA A 147 1.25 -14.86 -5.61
N LEU A 148 0.24 -14.11 -5.20
CA LEU A 148 -0.29 -14.17 -3.85
C LEU A 148 -1.22 -15.38 -3.64
N PHE A 149 -2.18 -15.60 -4.52
CA PHE A 149 -3.26 -16.54 -4.25
C PHE A 149 -2.82 -17.99 -4.47
N THR A 150 -2.01 -18.26 -5.48
CA THR A 150 -1.51 -19.62 -5.73
C THR A 150 -0.49 -20.07 -4.67
N ARG A 151 0.32 -19.14 -4.15
CA ARG A 151 1.38 -19.46 -3.18
C ARG A 151 0.91 -19.42 -1.73
N ALA A 152 -0.09 -18.61 -1.41
CA ALA A 152 -0.51 -18.34 -0.03
C ALA A 152 -1.91 -18.88 0.28
N LEU A 153 -2.83 -18.84 -0.68
CA LEU A 153 -4.24 -19.20 -0.48
C LEU A 153 -4.61 -20.56 -1.09
N ASN A 154 -3.64 -21.25 -1.71
CA ASN A 154 -3.81 -22.54 -2.38
C ASN A 154 -4.83 -22.53 -3.54
N TRP A 155 -5.02 -21.38 -4.19
CA TRP A 155 -5.87 -21.31 -5.38
C TRP A 155 -5.16 -21.93 -6.59
N THR A 156 -5.94 -22.51 -7.50
CA THR A 156 -5.42 -22.88 -8.82
C THR A 156 -5.16 -21.63 -9.67
N SER A 157 -4.29 -21.78 -10.68
CA SER A 157 -4.04 -20.70 -11.64
C SER A 157 -5.31 -20.32 -12.39
N GLU A 158 -6.12 -21.32 -12.74
CA GLU A 158 -7.38 -21.19 -13.47
C GLU A 158 -8.41 -20.39 -12.67
N GLU A 159 -8.65 -20.75 -11.40
CA GLU A 159 -9.55 -20.00 -10.51
C GLU A 159 -9.06 -18.56 -10.31
N THR A 160 -7.75 -18.38 -10.18
CA THR A 160 -7.15 -17.05 -9.99
C THR A 160 -7.34 -16.16 -11.22
N LEU A 161 -7.13 -16.70 -12.43
CA LEU A 161 -7.33 -15.96 -13.67
C LEU A 161 -8.80 -15.62 -13.90
N ALA A 162 -9.72 -16.56 -13.60
CA ALA A 162 -11.16 -16.31 -13.66
C ALA A 162 -11.57 -15.16 -12.72
N TYR A 163 -11.03 -15.16 -11.50
CA TYR A 163 -11.24 -14.08 -10.53
C TYR A 163 -10.70 -12.73 -11.03
N CYS A 164 -9.51 -12.70 -11.64
CA CYS A 164 -8.96 -11.48 -12.22
C CYS A 164 -9.84 -10.93 -13.34
N ALA A 165 -10.37 -11.79 -14.20
CA ALA A 165 -11.28 -11.39 -15.28
C ALA A 165 -12.56 -10.72 -14.72
N GLU A 166 -13.17 -11.30 -13.69
CA GLU A 166 -14.31 -10.71 -12.98
C GLU A 166 -13.97 -9.33 -12.40
N ARG A 167 -12.81 -9.20 -11.74
CA ARG A 167 -12.40 -7.92 -11.11
C ARG A 167 -12.13 -6.82 -12.11
N ARG A 168 -11.61 -7.12 -13.30
CA ARG A 168 -11.46 -6.13 -14.36
C ARG A 168 -12.79 -5.54 -14.77
N LEU A 169 -13.83 -6.36 -14.89
CA LEU A 169 -15.18 -5.88 -15.22
C LEU A 169 -15.76 -4.98 -14.14
N VAL A 170 -15.46 -5.18 -12.86
CA VAL A 170 -15.96 -4.29 -11.79
C VAL A 170 -15.30 -2.93 -11.83
N VAL A 171 -13.99 -2.87 -12.11
CA VAL A 171 -13.27 -1.58 -12.18
C VAL A 171 -13.55 -0.87 -13.52
N TYR A 172 -13.77 -1.63 -14.59
CA TYR A 172 -14.10 -1.14 -15.94
C TYR A 172 -15.58 -0.78 -16.10
N GLY A 173 -16.46 -1.55 -15.47
CA GLY A 173 -17.90 -1.58 -15.70
C GLY A 173 -18.66 -0.72 -14.70
N GLN A 174 -19.19 0.38 -15.24
CA GLN A 174 -20.17 1.31 -14.67
C GLN A 174 -19.86 1.89 -13.28
N LYS A 175 -19.82 3.23 -13.25
CA LYS A 175 -20.14 3.97 -12.03
C LYS A 175 -21.47 3.40 -11.52
N PRO A 176 -21.53 2.77 -10.34
CA PRO A 176 -22.79 2.27 -9.81
C PRO A 176 -23.78 3.44 -9.76
N GLU A 177 -24.96 3.24 -10.34
CA GLU A 177 -26.06 4.16 -10.14
C GLU A 177 -26.38 4.15 -8.65
N LYS A 178 -26.48 5.36 -8.08
CA LYS A 178 -26.91 5.52 -6.70
C LYS A 178 -28.40 5.25 -6.60
#